data_AF-A0AAF0DFM7-F1
#
_entry.id   AF-A0AAF0DFM7-F1
#
_cell.length_a   1.000
_cell.length_b   1.000
_cell.length_c   1.000
_cell.angle_alpha   90.00
_cell.angle_beta   90.00
_cell.angle_gamma   90.00
#
_symmetry.space_group_name_H-M   'P 1'
#
loop_
_entity.id
_entity.type
_entity.pdbx_description
1 polymer ?
#
loop_
_entity_poly.entity_id
_entity_poly.type
_entity_poly.pdbx_seq_one_letter_code
_entity_poly.pdbx_strand_id
1 'polypeptide(L)'
;MAHKRSRAVSKDSAVPSSRKRTRTDEVDFEISHKLDPTPSCPGVVKKRDDLPLSKLPSAAEVFSAFAKARADKALSDEEAFFDLISTYDIPLSLLSTVFAQKLPCSFSNVKYDQIAPYVHLSAELAGSDILQVEIFRSRIPDAMFREIVTDVDESFTQYGPLEDHDNEETRSRFIAALFNKIVCLFGSAVINKPEGILDSEVTKRGRIEHHFLALKSVSIVFIEVKRELATGKHRMDMKAQVLAGCSACDYANAKVGLWVPILAVLCDGYGFEFFVYDSADKSVYSSGMTAGIYPQMHNAEDYMIASIKRITEYLFDWFVIAYINGICAFGDRSSKRSQVKKRLSTEGWQNSLALAEKAHWMLREGAVAATPEQKKYEDAEQMAETGVELLKQSVAELPQGVVNRGNLRSCWKDNMCLEEAMPDAFCPL
;
A
#
# COMPACT_ATOMS: atom_id res chain seq x y z
N MET A 1 20.54 68.64 72.37
CA MET A 1 20.48 67.35 73.09
C MET A 1 20.72 66.21 72.10
N ALA A 2 21.69 65.36 72.42
CA ALA A 2 21.92 63.96 72.01
C ALA A 2 21.81 63.52 70.52
N HIS A 3 22.98 63.19 69.95
CA HIS A 3 23.39 61.93 69.28
C HIS A 3 22.30 61.01 68.64
N LYS A 4 22.51 60.35 67.48
CA LYS A 4 23.67 59.53 67.08
C LYS A 4 23.53 59.03 65.63
N ARG A 5 24.69 58.81 64.98
CA ARG A 5 24.91 58.16 63.68
C ARG A 5 24.57 56.65 63.69
N SER A 6 24.29 56.07 62.51
CA SER A 6 25.11 55.03 61.83
C SER A 6 24.33 53.86 61.17
N ARG A 7 24.61 53.70 59.86
CA ARG A 7 24.63 52.51 58.96
C ARG A 7 24.14 51.13 59.46
N ALA A 8 23.39 50.40 58.62
CA ALA A 8 23.89 49.23 57.85
C ALA A 8 22.80 48.53 56.98
N VAL A 9 23.17 48.28 55.72
CA VAL A 9 22.96 47.11 54.81
C VAL A 9 21.81 46.12 55.06
N SER A 10 21.00 45.86 54.02
CA SER A 10 20.40 44.52 53.77
C SER A 10 19.94 44.32 52.32
N LYS A 11 20.71 43.49 51.59
CA LYS A 11 20.36 42.51 50.55
C LYS A 11 19.13 42.75 49.65
N ASP A 12 19.42 43.12 48.40
CA ASP A 12 18.60 42.79 47.24
C ASP A 12 18.68 41.28 46.96
N SER A 13 17.55 40.59 47.10
CA SER A 13 17.33 39.27 46.52
C SER A 13 16.14 39.36 45.58
N ALA A 14 16.44 39.28 44.29
CA ALA A 14 15.49 39.27 43.19
C ALA A 14 14.50 38.11 43.34
N VAL A 15 13.22 38.45 43.40
CA VAL A 15 12.10 37.51 43.20
C VAL A 15 11.79 37.51 41.70
N PRO A 16 11.90 36.37 40.99
CA PRO A 16 11.46 36.30 39.60
C PRO A 16 9.95 36.42 39.54
N SER A 17 9.45 37.37 38.75
CA SER A 17 8.04 37.49 38.43
C SER A 17 7.53 36.19 37.80
N SER A 18 6.53 35.58 38.41
CA SER A 18 5.81 34.44 37.85
C SER A 18 5.24 34.82 36.48
N ARG A 19 5.85 34.32 35.40
CA ARG A 19 5.25 34.34 34.06
C ARG A 19 3.93 33.59 34.15
N LYS A 20 2.83 34.32 33.97
CA LYS A 20 1.53 33.73 33.59
C LYS A 20 1.78 32.87 32.36
N ARG A 21 1.80 31.54 32.55
CA ARG A 21 1.66 30.58 31.46
C ARG A 21 0.30 30.85 30.84
N THR A 22 0.32 31.44 29.65
CA THR A 22 -0.78 31.33 28.71
C THR A 22 -0.99 29.84 28.51
N ARG A 23 -2.08 29.34 29.09
CA ARG A 23 -2.59 28.00 28.85
C ARG A 23 -2.95 28.02 27.36
N THR A 24 -2.08 27.47 26.53
CA THR A 24 -2.47 27.06 25.18
C THR A 24 -3.66 26.15 25.39
N ASP A 25 -4.80 26.57 24.86
CA ASP A 25 -5.96 25.71 24.67
C ASP A 25 -5.52 24.59 23.71
N GLU A 26 -4.88 23.56 24.26
CA GLU A 26 -4.91 22.22 23.70
C GLU A 26 -6.39 21.85 23.74
N VAL A 27 -7.08 22.18 22.65
CA VAL A 27 -8.38 21.64 22.35
C VAL A 27 -8.19 20.14 22.37
N ASP A 28 -8.69 19.50 23.43
CA ASP A 28 -8.97 18.07 23.50
C ASP A 28 -9.87 17.74 22.30
N PHE A 29 -9.25 17.53 21.14
CA PHE A 29 -9.88 17.02 19.95
C PHE A 29 -10.10 15.54 20.23
N GLU A 30 -11.18 15.26 20.96
CA GLU A 30 -11.60 13.93 21.35
C GLU A 30 -11.62 13.04 20.11
N ILE A 31 -10.92 11.92 20.23
CA ILE A 31 -10.75 10.84 19.26
C ILE A 31 -12.13 10.22 18.98
N SER A 32 -12.94 10.86 18.14
CA SER A 32 -14.20 10.27 17.63
C SER A 32 -14.16 9.99 16.13
N HIS A 33 -13.07 10.32 15.45
CA HIS A 33 -12.90 10.10 14.00
C HIS A 33 -12.41 8.70 13.66
N LYS A 34 -12.96 7.66 14.31
CA LYS A 34 -12.69 6.30 13.88
C LYS A 34 -13.37 6.08 12.53
N LEU A 35 -12.62 5.62 11.54
CA LEU A 35 -13.17 5.32 10.21
C LEU A 35 -14.27 4.28 10.33
N ASP A 36 -15.39 4.52 9.63
CA ASP A 36 -16.43 3.51 9.52
C ASP A 36 -15.85 2.25 8.83
N PRO A 37 -16.10 1.05 9.38
CA PRO A 37 -15.63 -0.18 8.76
C PRO A 37 -16.15 -0.32 7.33
N THR A 38 -15.23 -0.56 6.41
CA THR A 38 -15.52 -0.87 5.00
C THR A 38 -14.83 -2.17 4.62
N PRO A 39 -15.20 -2.83 3.51
CA PRO A 39 -14.48 -4.00 3.04
C PRO A 39 -12.98 -3.74 2.85
N SER A 40 -12.61 -2.58 2.31
CA SER A 40 -11.21 -2.16 2.13
C SER A 40 -10.50 -1.82 3.44
N CYS A 41 -11.23 -1.36 4.46
CA CYS A 41 -10.69 -0.96 5.76
C CYS A 41 -11.61 -1.48 6.88
N PRO A 42 -11.50 -2.76 7.27
CA PRO A 42 -12.43 -3.38 8.22
C PRO A 42 -12.31 -2.83 9.64
N GLY A 43 -11.25 -2.08 9.95
CA GLY A 43 -11.01 -1.47 11.26
C GLY A 43 -10.72 -2.46 12.39
N VAL A 44 -10.70 -3.76 12.09
CA VAL A 44 -10.38 -4.85 13.00
C VAL A 44 -9.59 -5.94 12.28
N VAL A 45 -8.65 -6.57 12.99
CA VAL A 45 -7.91 -7.73 12.49
C VAL A 45 -8.79 -8.98 12.65
N LYS A 46 -9.16 -9.59 11.54
CA LYS A 46 -9.96 -10.81 11.50
C LYS A 46 -9.08 -12.04 11.71
N LYS A 47 -9.71 -13.14 12.10
CA LYS A 47 -9.08 -14.47 12.13
C LYS A 47 -9.51 -15.22 10.89
N ARG A 48 -8.58 -15.95 10.28
CA ARG A 48 -8.91 -16.91 9.23
C ARG A 48 -9.52 -18.16 9.85
N ASP A 49 -10.26 -18.90 9.03
CA ASP A 49 -10.60 -20.28 9.35
C ASP A 49 -9.31 -21.11 9.36
N ASP A 50 -8.80 -21.40 10.56
CA ASP A 50 -7.63 -22.26 10.74
C ASP A 50 -8.00 -23.73 10.54
N LEU A 51 -8.41 -24.10 9.33
CA LEU A 51 -8.55 -25.51 8.98
C LEU A 51 -7.16 -26.16 9.09
N PRO A 52 -7.02 -27.28 9.81
CA PRO A 52 -5.74 -27.93 9.98
C PRO A 52 -5.25 -28.46 8.62
N LEU A 53 -4.32 -27.72 8.01
CA LEU A 53 -3.68 -28.12 6.76
C LEU A 53 -2.61 -29.17 7.02
N SER A 54 -2.46 -30.11 6.08
CA SER A 54 -1.41 -31.12 6.16
C SER A 54 -0.05 -30.51 5.85
N LYS A 55 1.00 -30.88 6.59
CA LYS A 55 2.35 -30.35 6.34
C LYS A 55 3.08 -31.17 5.28
N LEU A 56 3.82 -30.48 4.41
CA LEU A 56 4.75 -31.09 3.46
C LEU A 56 6.18 -30.64 3.81
N PRO A 57 6.98 -31.49 4.48
CA PRO A 57 8.28 -31.06 4.99
C PRO A 57 9.38 -30.95 3.92
N SER A 58 9.20 -31.53 2.72
CA SER A 58 10.23 -31.53 1.67
C SER A 58 9.72 -31.14 0.28
N ALA A 59 10.63 -30.70 -0.60
CA ALA A 59 10.30 -30.33 -1.97
C ALA A 59 9.79 -31.52 -2.79
N ALA A 60 10.34 -32.72 -2.55
CA ALA A 60 9.91 -33.94 -3.20
C ALA A 60 8.44 -34.28 -2.88
N GLU A 61 8.02 -34.08 -1.63
CA GLU A 61 6.62 -34.28 -1.24
C GLU A 61 5.71 -33.20 -1.83
N VAL A 62 6.18 -31.95 -1.95
CA VAL A 62 5.46 -30.89 -2.65
C VAL A 62 5.23 -31.24 -4.12
N PHE A 63 6.26 -31.70 -4.84
CA PHE A 63 6.11 -32.16 -6.23
C PHE A 63 5.20 -33.38 -6.35
N SER A 64 5.32 -34.34 -5.43
CA SER A 64 4.46 -35.52 -5.40
C SER A 64 3.00 -35.15 -5.17
N ALA A 65 2.72 -34.26 -4.20
CA ALA A 65 1.38 -33.76 -3.92
C ALA A 65 0.81 -32.97 -5.11
N PHE A 66 1.61 -32.12 -5.74
CA PHE A 66 1.22 -31.39 -6.95
C PHE A 66 0.90 -32.34 -8.12
N ALA A 67 1.78 -33.29 -8.42
CA ALA A 67 1.57 -34.27 -9.48
C ALA A 67 0.34 -35.14 -9.21
N LYS A 68 0.12 -35.51 -7.94
CA LYS A 68 -1.07 -36.26 -7.51
C LYS A 68 -2.34 -35.43 -7.68
N ALA A 69 -2.37 -34.18 -7.22
CA ALA A 69 -3.51 -33.28 -7.38
C ALA A 69 -3.88 -33.12 -8.87
N ARG A 70 -2.87 -32.91 -9.72
CA ARG A 70 -3.02 -32.83 -11.18
C ARG A 70 -3.62 -34.12 -11.77
N ALA A 71 -3.11 -35.29 -11.38
CA ALA A 71 -3.53 -36.58 -11.93
C ALA A 71 -4.92 -37.03 -11.44
N ASP A 72 -5.17 -36.97 -10.12
CA ASP A 72 -6.37 -37.53 -9.50
C ASP A 72 -7.64 -36.74 -9.88
N LYS A 73 -7.50 -35.42 -10.08
CA LYS A 73 -8.60 -34.49 -10.36
C LYS A 73 -8.61 -33.96 -11.80
N ALA A 74 -7.66 -34.39 -12.64
CA ALA A 74 -7.47 -33.91 -14.01
C ALA A 74 -7.35 -32.38 -14.13
N LEU A 75 -6.66 -31.76 -13.15
CA LEU A 75 -6.51 -30.30 -13.05
C LEU A 75 -5.43 -29.75 -14.01
N SER A 76 -5.54 -28.47 -14.37
CA SER A 76 -4.43 -27.73 -14.97
C SER A 76 -3.27 -27.55 -13.98
N ASP A 77 -2.12 -27.08 -14.46
CA ASP A 77 -0.98 -26.79 -13.58
C ASP A 77 -1.29 -25.65 -12.59
N GLU A 78 -2.06 -24.64 -12.99
CA GLU A 78 -2.54 -23.58 -12.12
C GLU A 78 -3.54 -24.09 -11.08
N GLU A 79 -4.53 -24.88 -11.49
CA GLU A 79 -5.53 -25.46 -10.58
C GLU A 79 -4.88 -26.40 -9.55
N ALA A 80 -3.95 -27.26 -9.99
CA ALA A 80 -3.19 -28.13 -9.10
C ALA A 80 -2.35 -27.33 -8.09
N PHE A 81 -1.85 -26.16 -8.48
CA PHE A 81 -1.16 -25.26 -7.56
C PHE A 81 -2.10 -24.67 -6.51
N PHE A 82 -3.30 -24.19 -6.90
CA PHE A 82 -4.28 -23.68 -5.93
C PHE A 82 -4.81 -24.77 -5.00
N ASP A 83 -5.03 -25.98 -5.51
CA ASP A 83 -5.37 -27.16 -4.70
C ASP A 83 -4.27 -27.47 -3.68
N LEU A 84 -3.01 -27.39 -4.11
CA LEU A 84 -1.85 -27.61 -3.25
C LEU A 84 -1.79 -26.59 -2.10
N ILE A 85 -1.88 -25.28 -2.37
CA ILE A 85 -1.76 -24.25 -1.31
C ILE A 85 -3.01 -24.12 -0.42
N SER A 86 -4.16 -24.60 -0.89
CA SER A 86 -5.39 -24.68 -0.08
C SER A 86 -5.47 -25.94 0.77
N THR A 87 -4.76 -27.01 0.39
CA THR A 87 -4.75 -28.30 1.11
C THR A 87 -3.59 -28.43 2.09
N TYR A 88 -2.44 -27.81 1.79
CA TYR A 88 -1.19 -28.05 2.51
C TYR A 88 -0.59 -26.78 3.14
N ASP A 89 0.01 -26.95 4.32
CA ASP A 89 0.83 -25.95 4.98
C ASP A 89 2.27 -26.05 4.48
N ILE A 90 2.60 -25.32 3.40
CA ILE A 90 3.93 -25.31 2.79
C ILE A 90 4.68 -24.03 3.18
N PRO A 91 5.87 -24.12 3.82
CA PRO A 91 6.68 -22.94 4.11
C PRO A 91 7.02 -22.14 2.85
N LEU A 92 6.99 -20.80 2.92
CA LEU A 92 7.31 -19.95 1.76
C LEU A 92 8.70 -20.21 1.18
N SER A 93 9.71 -20.43 2.03
CA SER A 93 11.07 -20.76 1.60
C SER A 93 11.12 -22.05 0.79
N LEU A 94 10.31 -23.05 1.18
CA LEU A 94 10.19 -24.30 0.44
C LEU A 94 9.48 -24.06 -0.87
N LEU A 95 8.37 -23.33 -0.86
CA LEU A 95 7.60 -23.01 -2.07
C LEU A 95 8.47 -22.26 -3.09
N SER A 96 9.19 -21.22 -2.69
CA SER A 96 10.15 -20.51 -3.56
C SER A 96 11.18 -21.46 -4.17
N THR A 97 11.68 -22.43 -3.40
CA THR A 97 12.62 -23.45 -3.90
C THR A 97 11.98 -24.33 -4.98
N VAL A 98 10.72 -24.75 -4.77
CA VAL A 98 9.98 -25.58 -5.74
C VAL A 98 9.69 -24.79 -7.03
N PHE A 99 9.34 -23.50 -6.91
CA PHE A 99 9.15 -22.61 -8.07
C PHE A 99 10.44 -22.39 -8.86
N ALA A 100 11.57 -22.20 -8.19
CA ALA A 100 12.88 -22.10 -8.83
C ALA A 100 13.25 -23.40 -9.58
N GLN A 101 12.76 -24.54 -9.09
CA GLN A 101 12.90 -25.85 -9.75
C GLN A 101 11.85 -26.08 -10.86
N LYS A 102 11.16 -25.02 -11.30
CA LYS A 102 10.25 -24.97 -12.45
C LYS A 102 8.99 -25.83 -12.29
N LEU A 103 8.24 -25.61 -11.22
CA LEU A 103 6.80 -25.90 -11.25
C LEU A 103 6.19 -25.29 -12.53
N PRO A 104 5.49 -26.07 -13.37
CA PRO A 104 5.01 -25.62 -14.68
C PRO A 104 3.74 -24.75 -14.59
N CYS A 105 3.57 -23.96 -13.52
CA CYS A 105 2.41 -23.10 -13.33
C CYS A 105 2.75 -21.63 -13.59
N SER A 106 1.82 -20.89 -14.19
CA SER A 106 1.93 -19.44 -14.35
C SER A 106 0.61 -18.76 -14.06
N PHE A 107 0.60 -17.82 -13.11
CA PHE A 107 -0.61 -17.05 -12.82
C PHE A 107 -1.13 -16.30 -14.05
N SER A 108 -0.26 -15.93 -14.98
CA SER A 108 -0.67 -15.25 -16.20
C SER A 108 -1.50 -16.09 -17.18
N ASN A 109 -1.56 -17.41 -16.98
CA ASN A 109 -2.38 -18.33 -17.78
C ASN A 109 -3.69 -18.72 -17.09
N VAL A 110 -3.87 -18.34 -15.82
CA VAL A 110 -5.04 -18.74 -15.03
C VAL A 110 -6.32 -18.23 -15.67
N LYS A 111 -7.33 -19.09 -15.66
CA LYS A 111 -8.69 -18.80 -16.14
C LYS A 111 -9.62 -18.56 -14.98
N TYR A 112 -10.71 -17.82 -15.24
CA TYR A 112 -11.64 -17.45 -14.17
C TYR A 112 -12.29 -18.66 -13.50
N ASP A 113 -12.73 -19.63 -14.31
CA ASP A 113 -13.30 -20.89 -13.84
C ASP A 113 -12.33 -21.71 -12.98
N GLN A 114 -11.03 -21.63 -13.27
CA GLN A 114 -9.98 -22.30 -12.52
C GLN A 114 -9.75 -21.68 -11.13
N ILE A 115 -9.72 -20.35 -11.02
CA ILE A 115 -9.41 -19.68 -9.74
C ILE A 115 -10.64 -19.48 -8.86
N ALA A 116 -11.83 -19.27 -9.46
CA ALA A 116 -13.04 -18.90 -8.73
C ALA A 116 -13.32 -19.78 -7.50
N PRO A 117 -13.26 -21.12 -7.57
CA PRO A 117 -13.52 -21.98 -6.41
C PRO A 117 -12.55 -21.75 -5.23
N TYR A 118 -11.31 -21.36 -5.50
CA TYR A 118 -10.27 -21.14 -4.49
C TYR A 118 -10.32 -19.76 -3.85
N VAL A 119 -11.07 -18.83 -4.45
CA VAL A 119 -11.33 -17.48 -3.91
C VAL A 119 -12.79 -17.31 -3.50
N HIS A 120 -13.50 -18.41 -3.29
CA HIS A 120 -14.88 -18.47 -2.81
C HIS A 120 -15.91 -17.82 -3.76
N LEU A 121 -15.62 -17.83 -5.06
CA LEU A 121 -16.54 -17.45 -6.11
C LEU A 121 -17.03 -18.69 -6.87
N SER A 122 -18.13 -18.54 -7.60
CA SER A 122 -18.69 -19.53 -8.50
C SER A 122 -18.23 -19.27 -9.92
N ALA A 123 -17.58 -20.28 -10.52
CA ALA A 123 -17.21 -20.27 -11.93
C ALA A 123 -18.43 -20.04 -12.85
N GLU A 124 -19.60 -20.58 -12.47
CA GLU A 124 -20.85 -20.48 -13.24
C GLU A 124 -21.42 -19.06 -13.25
N LEU A 125 -21.13 -18.27 -12.21
CA LEU A 125 -21.65 -16.92 -12.05
C LEU A 125 -20.81 -15.88 -12.78
N ALA A 126 -19.65 -16.26 -13.34
CA ALA A 126 -18.81 -15.41 -14.19
C ALA A 126 -18.57 -14.00 -13.61
N GLY A 127 -18.36 -13.92 -12.30
CA GLY A 127 -18.08 -12.68 -11.57
C GLY A 127 -19.30 -11.86 -11.16
N SER A 128 -20.53 -12.34 -11.39
CA SER A 128 -21.74 -11.68 -10.88
C SER A 128 -21.91 -11.79 -9.36
N ASP A 129 -21.17 -12.69 -8.74
CA ASP A 129 -21.01 -12.87 -7.30
C ASP A 129 -19.85 -12.05 -6.70
N ILE A 130 -19.11 -11.30 -7.52
CA ILE A 130 -18.18 -10.28 -7.02
C ILE A 130 -19.01 -9.09 -6.52
N LEU A 131 -18.85 -8.77 -5.24
CA LEU A 131 -19.57 -7.70 -4.59
C LEU A 131 -19.09 -6.33 -5.06
N GLN A 132 -19.93 -5.30 -4.95
CA GLN A 132 -19.53 -3.95 -5.26
C GLN A 132 -18.80 -3.30 -4.08
N VAL A 133 -17.72 -2.57 -4.35
CA VAL A 133 -17.08 -1.67 -3.38
C VAL A 133 -17.02 -0.25 -3.94
N GLU A 134 -17.26 0.72 -3.07
CA GLU A 134 -17.08 2.13 -3.41
C GLU A 134 -15.62 2.53 -3.23
N ILE A 135 -15.10 3.32 -4.17
CA ILE A 135 -13.76 3.89 -4.12
C ILE A 135 -13.85 5.39 -3.84
N PHE A 136 -12.92 5.89 -3.04
CA PHE A 136 -12.91 7.28 -2.61
C PHE A 136 -11.60 7.94 -3.03
N ARG A 137 -11.64 9.26 -3.16
CA ARG A 137 -10.44 10.06 -3.41
C ARG A 137 -9.88 10.54 -2.08
N SER A 138 -8.59 10.37 -1.89
CA SER A 138 -7.81 11.09 -0.89
C SER A 138 -7.07 12.22 -1.61
N ARG A 139 -7.36 13.47 -1.22
CA ARG A 139 -6.81 14.67 -1.88
C ARG A 139 -5.29 14.68 -1.81
N ILE A 140 -4.62 14.88 -2.95
CA ILE A 140 -3.17 15.08 -3.00
C ILE A 140 -2.88 16.59 -2.98
N PRO A 141 -1.96 17.09 -2.13
CA PRO A 141 -1.50 18.47 -2.16
C PRO A 141 -0.94 18.85 -3.53
N ASP A 142 -1.19 20.07 -3.97
CA ASP A 142 -0.82 20.53 -5.30
C ASP A 142 0.70 20.50 -5.54
N ALA A 143 1.52 20.76 -4.51
CA ALA A 143 2.97 20.62 -4.63
C ALA A 143 3.40 19.19 -4.99
N MET A 144 2.84 18.19 -4.29
CA MET A 144 3.09 16.77 -4.58
C MET A 144 2.50 16.35 -5.93
N PHE A 145 1.32 16.86 -6.28
CA PHE A 145 0.68 16.56 -7.55
C PHE A 145 1.49 17.08 -8.74
N ARG A 146 2.11 18.26 -8.63
CA ARG A 146 3.03 18.78 -9.66
C ARG A 146 4.21 17.85 -9.89
N GLU A 147 4.80 17.28 -8.83
CA GLU A 147 5.86 16.28 -8.97
C GLU A 147 5.38 15.02 -9.69
N ILE A 148 4.16 14.55 -9.41
CA ILE A 148 3.58 13.40 -10.12
C ILE A 148 3.39 13.72 -11.61
N VAL A 149 2.90 14.93 -11.93
CA VAL A 149 2.76 15.35 -13.34
C VAL A 149 4.12 15.40 -14.04
N THR A 150 5.17 15.90 -13.37
CA THR A 150 6.54 15.85 -13.92
C THR A 150 7.00 14.42 -14.19
N ASP A 151 6.81 13.48 -13.26
CA ASP A 151 7.15 12.07 -13.48
C ASP A 151 6.38 11.46 -14.67
N VAL A 152 5.11 11.86 -14.85
CA VAL A 152 4.26 11.42 -15.98
C VAL A 152 4.73 12.03 -17.31
N ASP A 153 5.07 13.32 -17.34
CA ASP A 153 5.61 13.99 -18.53
C ASP A 153 6.96 13.39 -18.96
N GLU A 154 7.83 13.08 -18.00
CA GLU A 154 9.08 12.35 -18.24
C GLU A 154 8.80 10.96 -18.83
N SER A 155 7.79 10.26 -18.30
CA SER A 155 7.37 8.95 -18.81
C SER A 155 6.80 9.02 -20.22
N PHE A 156 6.00 10.04 -20.55
CA PHE A 156 5.55 10.29 -21.92
C PHE A 156 6.72 10.55 -22.87
N THR A 157 7.72 11.31 -22.42
CA THR A 157 8.92 11.58 -23.21
C THR A 157 9.75 10.31 -23.44
N GLN A 158 9.82 9.44 -22.43
CA GLN A 158 10.65 8.23 -22.48
C GLN A 158 10.00 7.08 -23.25
N TYR A 159 8.70 6.87 -23.07
CA TYR A 159 7.98 5.69 -23.57
C TYR A 159 6.98 5.99 -24.69
N GLY A 160 6.71 7.27 -24.95
CA GLY A 160 5.66 7.70 -25.86
C GLY A 160 4.29 7.77 -25.18
N PRO A 161 3.24 8.12 -25.94
CA PRO A 161 1.86 8.05 -25.48
C PRO A 161 1.42 6.60 -25.25
N LEU A 162 0.34 6.43 -24.48
CA LEU A 162 -0.12 5.10 -24.08
C LEU A 162 -0.43 4.21 -25.32
N GLU A 163 -0.92 4.77 -26.42
CA GLU A 163 -1.22 4.04 -27.65
C GLU A 163 0.01 3.34 -28.26
N ASP A 164 1.22 3.87 -27.99
CA ASP A 164 2.47 3.42 -28.59
C ASP A 164 3.19 2.34 -27.75
N HIS A 165 2.63 1.93 -26.61
CA HIS A 165 3.26 0.92 -25.75
C HIS A 165 2.99 -0.50 -26.26
N ASP A 166 3.99 -1.11 -26.87
CA ASP A 166 3.86 -2.44 -27.50
C ASP A 166 3.62 -3.61 -26.52
N ASN A 167 3.96 -3.44 -25.24
CA ASN A 167 3.91 -4.52 -24.24
C ASN A 167 3.55 -4.03 -22.82
N GLU A 168 3.26 -5.00 -21.94
CA GLU A 168 2.84 -4.77 -20.55
C GLU A 168 3.95 -4.19 -19.68
N GLU A 169 5.22 -4.50 -19.95
CA GLU A 169 6.37 -3.95 -19.21
C GLU A 169 6.50 -2.44 -19.41
N THR A 170 6.49 -1.96 -20.66
CA THR A 170 6.53 -0.52 -20.97
C THR A 170 5.34 0.20 -20.34
N ARG A 171 4.14 -0.38 -20.44
CA ARG A 171 2.95 0.13 -19.76
C ARG A 171 3.12 0.21 -18.25
N SER A 172 3.60 -0.85 -17.61
CA SER A 172 3.80 -0.87 -16.17
C SER A 172 4.79 0.19 -15.69
N ARG A 173 5.92 0.38 -16.40
CA ARG A 173 6.89 1.44 -16.09
C ARG A 173 6.26 2.83 -16.15
N PHE A 174 5.44 3.10 -17.16
CA PHE A 174 4.68 4.35 -17.24
C PHE A 174 3.69 4.50 -16.07
N ILE A 175 2.91 3.44 -15.77
CA ILE A 175 1.92 3.48 -14.69
C ILE A 175 2.58 3.71 -13.32
N ALA A 176 3.83 3.27 -13.13
CA ALA A 176 4.58 3.55 -11.91
C ALA A 176 4.75 5.04 -11.62
N ALA A 177 4.83 5.90 -12.64
CA ALA A 177 4.91 7.36 -12.46
C ALA A 177 3.70 7.92 -11.69
N LEU A 178 2.53 7.27 -11.77
CA LEU A 178 1.33 7.70 -11.06
C LEU A 178 1.41 7.51 -9.55
N PHE A 179 2.23 6.57 -9.07
CA PHE A 179 2.26 6.21 -7.65
C PHE A 179 3.64 6.25 -7.00
N ASN A 180 4.73 6.50 -7.72
CA ASN A 180 6.07 6.55 -7.13
C ASN A 180 6.15 7.57 -5.99
N LYS A 181 5.67 8.81 -6.21
CA LYS A 181 5.62 9.85 -5.18
C LYS A 181 4.73 9.48 -4.00
N ILE A 182 3.60 8.81 -4.27
CA ILE A 182 2.69 8.30 -3.24
C ILE A 182 3.42 7.30 -2.35
N VAL A 183 4.07 6.30 -2.94
CA VAL A 183 4.79 5.26 -2.21
C VAL A 183 5.95 5.85 -1.39
N CYS A 184 6.63 6.88 -1.91
CA CYS A 184 7.68 7.58 -1.17
C CYS A 184 7.22 8.21 0.15
N LEU A 185 5.94 8.56 0.31
CA LEU A 185 5.42 9.09 1.59
C LEU A 185 5.53 8.09 2.73
N PHE A 186 5.48 6.80 2.41
CA PHE A 186 5.59 5.71 3.39
C PHE A 186 7.05 5.38 3.73
N GLY A 187 8.03 6.05 3.10
CA GLY A 187 9.45 5.79 3.30
C GLY A 187 9.80 4.33 2.99
N SER A 188 10.32 3.61 3.99
CA SER A 188 10.55 2.15 3.87
C SER A 188 9.52 1.29 4.61
N ALA A 189 8.44 1.92 5.12
CA ALA A 189 7.33 1.21 5.71
C ALA A 189 6.46 0.51 4.64
N VAL A 190 6.39 1.04 3.42
CA VAL A 190 5.83 0.35 2.26
C VAL A 190 6.90 0.26 1.20
N ILE A 191 7.18 -0.96 0.72
CA ILE A 191 8.16 -1.18 -0.34
C ILE A 191 7.51 -1.90 -1.50
N ASN A 192 7.82 -1.46 -2.72
CA ASN A 192 7.51 -2.23 -3.91
C ASN A 192 8.54 -3.35 -4.07
N LYS A 193 8.09 -4.58 -4.24
CA LYS A 193 8.91 -5.69 -4.74
C LYS A 193 8.46 -5.97 -6.16
N PRO A 194 9.15 -5.39 -7.16
CA PRO A 194 8.90 -5.70 -8.57
C PRO A 194 9.52 -7.06 -8.88
N GLU A 195 8.87 -8.13 -8.45
CA GLU A 195 9.14 -9.54 -8.72
C GLU A 195 8.10 -10.31 -7.88
N GLY A 196 7.44 -11.31 -8.47
CA GLY A 196 6.29 -11.97 -7.84
C GLY A 196 6.57 -12.50 -6.43
N ILE A 197 5.53 -12.71 -5.62
CA ILE A 197 5.64 -13.24 -4.24
C ILE A 197 6.44 -14.55 -4.14
N LEU A 198 6.48 -15.29 -5.25
CA LEU A 198 7.27 -16.48 -5.44
C LEU A 198 8.32 -16.11 -6.48
N ASP A 199 9.59 -16.01 -6.05
CA ASP A 199 10.76 -15.65 -6.87
C ASP A 199 11.01 -16.69 -8.00
N SER A 200 10.09 -16.79 -8.95
CA SER A 200 10.19 -17.69 -10.08
C SER A 200 10.75 -16.92 -11.26
N GLU A 201 11.87 -17.37 -11.82
CA GLU A 201 12.42 -16.79 -13.05
C GLU A 201 11.51 -16.99 -14.28
N VAL A 202 10.44 -17.77 -14.13
CA VAL A 202 9.56 -18.21 -15.21
C VAL A 202 8.53 -17.12 -15.59
N THR A 203 8.20 -16.19 -14.69
CA THR A 203 7.33 -15.03 -14.99
C THR A 203 8.07 -13.83 -15.60
N LYS A 204 9.40 -13.88 -15.73
CA LYS A 204 10.28 -12.76 -16.15
C LYS A 204 10.18 -12.32 -17.63
N ARG A 205 9.26 -12.85 -18.44
CA ARG A 205 9.16 -12.49 -19.88
C ARG A 205 8.30 -11.25 -20.11
N GLY A 206 8.84 -10.07 -19.80
CA GLY A 206 8.27 -8.79 -20.24
C GLY A 206 7.03 -8.33 -19.50
N ARG A 207 6.91 -8.66 -18.20
CA ARG A 207 5.82 -8.25 -17.32
C ARG A 207 6.38 -7.79 -15.99
N ILE A 208 5.90 -6.65 -15.51
CA ILE A 208 6.19 -6.14 -14.17
C ILE A 208 4.88 -6.16 -13.40
N GLU A 209 4.86 -6.97 -12.35
CA GLU A 209 3.80 -6.97 -11.35
C GLU A 209 4.28 -6.14 -10.16
N HIS A 210 3.44 -5.25 -9.64
CA HIS A 210 3.81 -4.48 -8.47
C HIS A 210 3.20 -5.09 -7.21
N HIS A 211 4.06 -5.61 -6.34
CA HIS A 211 3.70 -6.18 -5.05
C HIS A 211 4.20 -5.25 -3.94
N PHE A 212 3.28 -4.58 -3.25
CA PHE A 212 3.65 -3.67 -2.17
C PHE A 212 3.55 -4.36 -0.82
N LEU A 213 4.67 -4.37 -0.11
CA LEU A 213 4.79 -4.95 1.22
C LEU A 213 4.79 -3.86 2.28
N ALA A 214 3.88 -3.95 3.25
CA ALA A 214 4.02 -3.28 4.53
C ALA A 214 5.12 -3.95 5.36
N LEU A 215 6.03 -3.12 5.86
CA LEU A 215 7.09 -3.48 6.80
C LEU A 215 7.92 -4.69 6.35
N LYS A 216 8.16 -4.74 5.02
CA LYS A 216 8.94 -5.79 4.34
C LYS A 216 8.38 -7.22 4.49
N SER A 217 7.17 -7.38 5.01
CA SER A 217 6.68 -8.69 5.48
C SER A 217 5.26 -9.03 5.05
N VAL A 218 4.37 -8.05 4.87
CA VAL A 218 2.95 -8.29 4.59
C VAL A 218 2.57 -7.63 3.27
N SER A 219 2.07 -8.40 2.31
CA SER A 219 1.50 -7.88 1.07
C SER A 219 0.22 -7.13 1.37
N ILE A 220 0.14 -5.88 0.95
CA ILE A 220 -0.99 -4.99 1.20
C ILE A 220 -1.62 -4.44 -0.08
N VAL A 221 -0.82 -4.22 -1.14
CA VAL A 221 -1.31 -3.79 -2.46
C VAL A 221 -0.71 -4.66 -3.56
N PHE A 222 -1.53 -5.04 -4.53
CA PHE A 222 -1.12 -5.73 -5.76
C PHE A 222 -1.63 -4.98 -6.99
N ILE A 223 -0.76 -4.65 -7.95
CA ILE A 223 -1.17 -3.97 -9.19
C ILE A 223 -0.80 -4.83 -10.39
N GLU A 224 -1.82 -5.23 -11.14
CA GLU A 224 -1.74 -5.95 -12.41
C GLU A 224 -1.95 -4.97 -13.57
N VAL A 225 -0.92 -4.83 -14.40
CA VAL A 225 -0.95 -3.93 -15.55
C VAL A 225 -1.09 -4.72 -16.85
N LYS A 226 -2.10 -4.38 -17.64
CA LYS A 226 -2.35 -4.92 -18.98
C LYS A 226 -2.00 -3.90 -20.05
N ARG A 227 -1.64 -4.39 -21.23
CA ARG A 227 -1.42 -3.51 -22.39
C ARG A 227 -2.74 -2.83 -22.79
N GLU A 228 -3.81 -3.63 -22.78
CA GLU A 228 -5.17 -3.26 -23.10
C GLU A 228 -6.13 -4.14 -22.29
N LEU A 229 -7.18 -3.56 -21.73
CA LEU A 229 -8.22 -4.30 -21.03
C LEU A 229 -9.22 -4.92 -22.00
N ALA A 230 -9.28 -6.25 -22.00
CA ALA A 230 -10.21 -6.98 -22.86
C ALA A 230 -11.67 -6.88 -22.38
N THR A 231 -12.59 -7.38 -23.21
CA THR A 231 -14.02 -7.51 -22.90
C THR A 231 -14.45 -8.98 -22.79
N GLY A 232 -15.65 -9.22 -22.25
CA GLY A 232 -16.23 -10.57 -22.16
C GLY A 232 -15.35 -11.58 -21.41
N LYS A 233 -15.18 -12.78 -21.98
CA LYS A 233 -14.42 -13.88 -21.36
C LYS A 233 -12.96 -13.50 -21.07
N HIS A 234 -12.31 -12.79 -21.98
CA HIS A 234 -10.92 -12.38 -21.78
C HIS A 234 -10.75 -11.40 -20.63
N ARG A 235 -11.75 -10.53 -20.37
CA ARG A 235 -11.77 -9.69 -19.17
C ARG A 235 -11.82 -10.54 -17.90
N MET A 236 -12.62 -11.60 -17.89
CA MET A 236 -12.70 -12.50 -16.75
C MET A 236 -11.39 -13.24 -16.50
N ASP A 237 -10.69 -13.66 -17.56
CA ASP A 237 -9.34 -14.23 -17.44
C ASP A 237 -8.35 -13.20 -16.86
N MET A 238 -8.44 -11.92 -17.21
CA MET A 238 -7.61 -10.87 -16.58
C MET A 238 -7.94 -10.68 -15.10
N LYS A 239 -9.23 -10.70 -14.72
CA LYS A 239 -9.63 -10.70 -13.30
C LYS A 239 -9.11 -11.94 -12.57
N ALA A 240 -9.09 -13.09 -13.25
CA ALA A 240 -8.57 -14.32 -12.68
C ALA A 240 -7.10 -14.19 -12.25
N GLN A 241 -6.28 -13.50 -13.05
CA GLN A 241 -4.88 -13.22 -12.74
C GLN A 241 -4.74 -12.34 -11.49
N VAL A 242 -5.60 -11.33 -11.36
CA VAL A 242 -5.66 -10.47 -10.16
C VAL A 242 -6.02 -11.27 -8.92
N LEU A 243 -7.02 -12.15 -9.02
CA LEU A 243 -7.48 -13.00 -7.92
C LEU A 243 -6.41 -14.04 -7.53
N ALA A 244 -5.70 -14.60 -8.50
CA ALA A 244 -4.55 -15.47 -8.27
C ALA A 244 -3.45 -14.74 -7.51
N GLY A 245 -3.10 -13.51 -7.93
CA GLY A 245 -2.16 -12.64 -7.23
C GLY A 245 -2.60 -12.37 -5.79
N CYS A 246 -3.86 -11.98 -5.58
CA CYS A 246 -4.44 -11.75 -4.25
C CYS A 246 -4.37 -12.99 -3.36
N SER A 247 -4.73 -14.16 -3.90
CA SER A 247 -4.65 -15.42 -3.16
C SER A 247 -3.22 -15.76 -2.76
N ALA A 248 -2.24 -15.49 -3.62
CA ALA A 248 -0.83 -15.69 -3.29
C ALA A 248 -0.35 -14.70 -2.22
N CYS A 249 -0.75 -13.43 -2.30
CA CYS A 249 -0.48 -12.41 -1.27
C CYS A 249 -1.02 -12.84 0.09
N ASP A 250 -2.28 -13.27 0.11
CA ASP A 250 -2.97 -13.71 1.32
C ASP A 250 -2.30 -14.93 1.96
N TYR A 251 -1.96 -15.92 1.13
CA TYR A 251 -1.21 -17.10 1.55
C TYR A 251 0.13 -16.71 2.19
N ALA A 252 0.90 -15.80 1.57
CA ALA A 252 2.16 -15.32 2.12
C ALA A 252 1.98 -14.61 3.47
N ASN A 253 0.95 -13.78 3.59
CA ASN A 253 0.58 -13.13 4.84
C ASN A 253 0.23 -14.16 5.93
N ALA A 254 -0.51 -15.22 5.56
CA ALA A 254 -0.83 -16.31 6.46
C ALA A 254 0.40 -16.99 7.05
N LYS A 255 1.42 -17.24 6.22
CA LYS A 255 2.67 -17.88 6.69
C LYS A 255 3.46 -17.06 7.70
N VAL A 256 3.31 -15.73 7.69
CA VAL A 256 3.91 -14.88 8.72
C VAL A 256 3.01 -14.64 9.93
N GLY A 257 1.84 -15.30 9.95
CA GLY A 257 0.85 -15.24 11.03
C GLY A 257 0.09 -13.92 11.08
N LEU A 258 -0.12 -13.30 9.91
CA LEU A 258 -0.83 -12.04 9.77
C LEU A 258 -1.97 -12.19 8.77
N TRP A 259 -3.00 -11.37 8.97
CA TRP A 259 -4.12 -11.24 8.05
C TRP A 259 -4.33 -9.76 7.79
N VAL A 260 -4.52 -9.43 6.51
CA VAL A 260 -4.96 -8.13 6.00
C VAL A 260 -5.78 -8.41 4.73
N PRO A 261 -6.82 -7.61 4.43
CA PRO A 261 -7.43 -7.68 3.11
C PRO A 261 -6.38 -7.27 2.06
N ILE A 262 -6.34 -7.99 0.93
CA ILE A 262 -5.45 -7.63 -0.16
C ILE A 262 -6.19 -6.63 -1.05
N LEU A 263 -5.61 -5.44 -1.17
CA LEU A 263 -6.13 -4.41 -2.05
C LEU A 263 -5.45 -4.55 -3.41
N ALA A 264 -6.21 -4.73 -4.48
CA ALA A 264 -5.63 -4.92 -5.81
C ALA A 264 -6.16 -3.95 -6.84
N VAL A 265 -5.40 -3.75 -7.91
CA VAL A 265 -5.75 -2.88 -9.03
C VAL A 265 -5.45 -3.61 -10.34
N LEU A 266 -6.43 -3.66 -11.24
CA LEU A 266 -6.26 -4.07 -12.63
C LEU A 266 -6.33 -2.83 -13.51
N CYS A 267 -5.31 -2.55 -14.33
CA CYS A 267 -5.35 -1.37 -15.18
C CYS A 267 -4.56 -1.51 -16.48
N ASP A 268 -4.85 -0.64 -17.45
CA ASP A 268 -4.06 -0.44 -18.67
C ASP A 268 -3.68 1.03 -18.90
N GLY A 269 -3.91 1.89 -17.91
CA GLY A 269 -3.73 3.34 -17.99
C GLY A 269 -4.98 4.10 -18.44
N TYR A 270 -5.85 3.51 -19.27
CA TYR A 270 -7.12 4.12 -19.65
C TYR A 270 -8.26 3.72 -18.72
N GLY A 271 -8.20 2.50 -18.18
CA GLY A 271 -9.16 1.96 -17.23
C GLY A 271 -8.47 1.41 -15.99
N PHE A 272 -9.14 1.54 -14.85
CA PHE A 272 -8.70 1.02 -13.55
C PHE A 272 -9.88 0.33 -12.86
N GLU A 273 -9.69 -0.91 -12.40
CA GLU A 273 -10.65 -1.64 -11.59
C GLU A 273 -9.98 -2.01 -10.27
N PHE A 274 -10.58 -1.59 -9.15
CA PHE A 274 -10.05 -1.80 -7.80
C PHE A 274 -10.74 -2.99 -7.17
N PHE A 275 -9.97 -3.84 -6.48
CA PHE A 275 -10.45 -5.07 -5.88
C PHE A 275 -10.10 -5.16 -4.41
N VAL A 276 -11.02 -5.67 -3.59
CA VAL A 276 -10.72 -6.10 -2.22
C VAL A 276 -10.87 -7.61 -2.16
N TYR A 277 -9.81 -8.29 -1.80
CA TYR A 277 -9.85 -9.72 -1.47
C TYR A 277 -9.78 -9.90 0.04
N ASP A 278 -10.86 -10.39 0.63
CA ASP A 278 -10.95 -10.69 2.06
C ASP A 278 -11.12 -12.21 2.27
N SER A 279 -10.02 -12.87 2.59
CA SER A 279 -9.98 -14.30 2.86
C SER A 279 -10.68 -14.72 4.16
N ALA A 280 -10.85 -13.81 5.12
CA ALA A 280 -11.52 -14.12 6.38
C ALA A 280 -13.04 -14.13 6.20
N ASP A 281 -13.56 -13.18 5.44
CA ASP A 281 -14.99 -13.13 5.09
C ASP A 281 -15.34 -13.95 3.85
N LYS A 282 -14.34 -14.55 3.19
CA LYS A 282 -14.49 -15.32 1.95
C LYS A 282 -15.22 -14.53 0.87
N SER A 283 -14.83 -13.27 0.71
CA SER A 283 -15.49 -12.33 -0.19
C SER A 283 -14.51 -11.59 -1.07
N VAL A 284 -14.98 -11.28 -2.27
CA VAL A 284 -14.28 -10.49 -3.28
C VAL A 284 -15.16 -9.30 -3.62
N TYR A 285 -14.56 -8.11 -3.63
CA TYR A 285 -15.23 -6.90 -4.04
C TYR A 285 -14.53 -6.30 -5.27
N SER A 286 -15.30 -5.61 -6.11
CA SER A 286 -14.80 -4.81 -7.23
C SER A 286 -15.50 -3.45 -7.30
N SER A 287 -14.75 -2.41 -7.65
CA SER A 287 -15.29 -1.09 -7.96
C SER A 287 -16.03 -1.02 -9.29
N GLY A 288 -15.88 -2.04 -10.14
CA GLY A 288 -16.11 -1.90 -11.57
C GLY A 288 -15.07 -0.99 -12.23
N MET A 289 -15.24 -0.74 -13.53
CA MET A 289 -14.27 0.02 -14.31
C MET A 289 -14.36 1.51 -14.00
N THR A 290 -13.23 2.09 -13.62
CA THR A 290 -13.03 3.51 -13.40
C THR A 290 -12.20 4.09 -14.53
N ALA A 291 -12.63 5.25 -15.01
CA ALA A 291 -11.93 6.10 -15.97
C ALA A 291 -10.50 6.45 -15.48
N GLY A 292 -9.50 6.10 -16.29
CA GLY A 292 -8.08 6.43 -16.11
C GLY A 292 -7.66 7.70 -16.84
N ILE A 293 -6.53 7.66 -17.54
CA ILE A 293 -5.94 8.78 -18.28
C ILE A 293 -6.64 8.91 -19.64
N TYR A 294 -7.09 10.12 -20.00
CA TYR A 294 -7.76 10.39 -21.29
C TYR A 294 -6.97 11.38 -22.15
N PRO A 295 -6.38 10.94 -23.27
CA PRO A 295 -5.61 11.84 -24.14
C PRO A 295 -6.42 12.52 -25.26
N GLN A 296 -7.66 12.09 -25.56
CA GLN A 296 -8.31 12.38 -26.87
C GLN A 296 -9.54 13.33 -26.84
N MET A 297 -9.46 14.51 -26.21
CA MET A 297 -10.54 15.52 -26.26
C MET A 297 -10.01 16.91 -26.69
N HIS A 298 -10.85 17.76 -27.31
CA HIS A 298 -10.51 19.17 -27.55
C HIS A 298 -10.24 19.88 -26.21
N ASN A 299 -9.15 20.65 -26.09
CA ASN A 299 -8.48 21.07 -24.82
C ASN A 299 -7.82 19.89 -24.05
N ALA A 300 -7.10 19.03 -24.76
CA ALA A 300 -6.58 17.74 -24.28
C ALA A 300 -5.78 17.81 -22.97
N GLU A 301 -4.98 18.86 -22.77
CA GLU A 301 -4.05 18.95 -21.63
C GLU A 301 -4.77 19.12 -20.29
N ASP A 302 -5.76 20.03 -20.21
CA ASP A 302 -6.52 20.27 -18.97
C ASP A 302 -7.29 19.01 -18.52
N TYR A 303 -7.92 18.32 -19.47
CA TYR A 303 -8.62 17.06 -19.21
C TYR A 303 -7.65 15.94 -18.81
N MET A 304 -6.49 15.87 -19.45
CA MET A 304 -5.45 14.90 -19.11
C MET A 304 -4.95 15.12 -17.69
N ILE A 305 -4.56 16.34 -17.33
CA ILE A 305 -4.13 16.71 -15.98
C ILE A 305 -5.22 16.39 -14.95
N ALA A 306 -6.49 16.74 -15.24
CA ALA A 306 -7.61 16.43 -14.35
C ALA A 306 -7.84 14.91 -14.18
N SER A 307 -7.63 14.14 -15.25
CA SER A 307 -7.74 12.67 -15.21
C SER A 307 -6.60 12.03 -14.41
N ILE A 308 -5.37 12.50 -14.59
CA ILE A 308 -4.19 12.10 -13.81
C ILE A 308 -4.43 12.42 -12.33
N LYS A 309 -4.90 13.62 -11.99
CA LYS A 309 -5.24 14.02 -10.61
C LYS A 309 -6.25 13.07 -9.99
N ARG A 310 -7.32 12.75 -10.73
CA ARG A 310 -8.37 11.86 -10.23
C ARG A 310 -7.85 10.46 -9.95
N ILE A 311 -7.13 9.86 -10.89
CA ILE A 311 -6.67 8.47 -10.72
C ILE A 311 -5.58 8.37 -9.66
N THR A 312 -4.69 9.34 -9.58
CA THR A 312 -3.65 9.40 -8.54
C THR A 312 -4.26 9.57 -7.14
N GLU A 313 -5.33 10.35 -6.98
CA GLU A 313 -6.06 10.47 -5.71
C GLU A 313 -6.79 9.17 -5.30
N TYR A 314 -7.29 8.38 -6.26
CA TYR A 314 -7.83 7.04 -5.97
C TYR A 314 -6.72 6.08 -5.54
N LEU A 315 -5.60 6.04 -6.27
CA LEU A 315 -4.44 5.24 -5.89
C LEU A 315 -3.92 5.66 -4.51
N PHE A 316 -3.89 6.96 -4.22
CA PHE A 316 -3.44 7.46 -2.92
C PHE A 316 -4.33 6.98 -1.78
N ASP A 317 -5.65 7.09 -1.92
CA ASP A 317 -6.60 6.54 -0.94
C ASP A 317 -6.35 5.04 -0.71
N TRP A 318 -6.16 4.29 -1.80
CA TRP A 318 -5.90 2.86 -1.78
C TRP A 318 -4.63 2.52 -0.98
N PHE A 319 -3.53 3.24 -1.22
CA PHE A 319 -2.27 3.04 -0.49
C PHE A 319 -2.38 3.41 0.99
N VAL A 320 -3.08 4.50 1.33
CA VAL A 320 -3.29 4.91 2.73
C VAL A 320 -4.08 3.85 3.49
N ILE A 321 -5.16 3.34 2.92
CA ILE A 321 -5.96 2.27 3.53
C ILE A 321 -5.13 0.99 3.70
N ALA A 322 -4.40 0.59 2.65
CA ALA A 322 -3.55 -0.59 2.69
C ALA A 322 -2.50 -0.50 3.81
N TYR A 323 -1.90 0.68 3.99
CA TYR A 323 -0.96 0.96 5.07
C TYR A 323 -1.63 0.88 6.45
N ILE A 324 -2.83 1.46 6.63
CA ILE A 324 -3.62 1.36 7.87
C ILE A 324 -3.88 -0.12 8.23
N ASN A 325 -4.31 -0.94 7.26
CA ASN A 325 -4.52 -2.37 7.47
C ASN A 325 -3.24 -3.08 7.91
N GLY A 326 -2.11 -2.75 7.27
CA GLY A 326 -0.79 -3.25 7.65
C GLY A 326 -0.43 -2.92 9.10
N ILE A 327 -0.50 -1.64 9.49
CA ILE A 327 -0.24 -1.20 10.87
C ILE A 327 -1.16 -1.92 11.85
N CYS A 328 -2.46 -2.00 11.54
CA CYS A 328 -3.46 -2.65 12.39
C CYS A 328 -3.07 -4.11 12.66
N ALA A 329 -2.68 -4.87 11.63
CA ALA A 329 -2.25 -6.25 11.76
C ALA A 329 -0.99 -6.41 12.64
N PHE A 330 0.00 -5.52 12.48
CA PHE A 330 1.21 -5.54 13.32
C PHE A 330 0.93 -5.10 14.76
N GLY A 331 0.07 -4.10 14.95
CA GLY A 331 -0.37 -3.62 16.26
C GLY A 331 -1.10 -4.70 17.05
N ASP A 332 -2.01 -5.44 16.42
CA ASP A 332 -2.71 -6.58 17.02
C ASP A 332 -1.73 -7.70 17.41
N ARG A 333 -0.83 -8.09 16.50
CA ARG A 333 0.20 -9.10 16.80
C ARG A 333 1.10 -8.69 17.95
N SER A 334 1.52 -7.42 17.99
CA SER A 334 2.31 -6.84 19.07
C SER A 334 1.56 -6.88 20.41
N SER A 335 0.28 -6.52 20.39
CA SER A 335 -0.60 -6.51 21.57
C SER A 335 -0.81 -7.92 22.14
N LYS A 336 -1.06 -8.93 21.28
CA LYS A 336 -1.16 -10.34 21.70
C LYS A 336 0.14 -10.84 22.36
N ARG A 337 1.31 -10.39 21.90
CA ARG A 337 2.62 -10.73 22.50
C ARG A 337 2.89 -9.99 23.82
N SER A 338 2.36 -8.78 23.98
CA SER A 338 2.60 -7.94 25.17
C SER A 338 1.69 -8.27 26.35
N GLN A 339 0.64 -9.08 26.18
CA GLN A 339 -0.14 -9.66 27.29
C GLN A 339 0.73 -10.44 28.29
N VAL A 340 1.95 -10.83 27.90
CA VAL A 340 2.95 -11.45 28.77
C VAL A 340 3.87 -10.42 29.45
N LYS A 341 4.11 -9.25 28.82
CA LYS A 341 4.90 -8.12 29.35
C LYS A 341 4.66 -6.86 28.51
N LYS A 342 4.27 -5.74 29.12
CA LYS A 342 4.06 -4.44 28.44
C LYS A 342 5.35 -3.99 27.74
N ARG A 343 5.28 -3.64 26.45
CA ARG A 343 6.43 -3.21 25.63
C ARG A 343 6.16 -1.83 25.04
N LEU A 344 7.18 -0.96 25.03
CA LEU A 344 7.13 0.37 24.39
C LEU A 344 6.72 0.30 22.91
N SER A 345 7.00 -0.82 22.24
CA SER A 345 6.60 -1.05 20.84
C SER A 345 5.09 -1.05 20.63
N THR A 346 4.26 -1.38 21.64
CA THR A 346 2.79 -1.39 21.48
C THR A 346 2.23 0.02 21.34
N GLU A 347 2.80 0.98 22.07
CA GLU A 347 2.38 2.39 22.03
C GLU A 347 2.70 3.02 20.67
N GLY A 348 3.89 2.76 20.10
CA GLY A 348 4.24 3.24 18.76
C GLY A 348 3.27 2.77 17.67
N TRP A 349 2.80 1.51 17.72
CA TRP A 349 1.76 1.03 16.79
C TRP A 349 0.43 1.78 16.95
N GLN A 350 0.01 2.04 18.19
CA GLN A 350 -1.25 2.74 18.46
C GLN A 350 -1.19 4.19 18.01
N ASN A 351 -0.10 4.89 18.30
CA ASN A 351 0.12 6.27 17.87
C ASN A 351 0.19 6.37 16.35
N SER A 352 0.97 5.48 15.72
CA SER A 352 1.07 5.38 14.25
C SER A 352 -0.31 5.16 13.62
N LEU A 353 -1.09 4.19 14.12
CA LEU A 353 -2.43 3.92 13.61
C LEU A 353 -3.36 5.14 13.75
N ALA A 354 -3.39 5.78 14.92
CA ALA A 354 -4.24 6.95 15.15
C ALA A 354 -3.88 8.12 14.22
N LEU A 355 -2.58 8.34 13.98
CA LEU A 355 -2.11 9.36 13.03
C LEU A 355 -2.48 9.01 11.59
N ALA A 356 -2.35 7.74 11.19
CA ALA A 356 -2.75 7.28 9.85
C ALA A 356 -4.26 7.40 9.60
N GLU A 357 -5.10 7.03 10.58
CA GLU A 357 -6.56 7.18 10.48
C GLU A 357 -6.95 8.66 10.40
N LYS A 358 -6.33 9.53 11.22
CA LYS A 358 -6.56 10.97 11.16
C LYS A 358 -6.08 11.57 9.83
N ALA A 359 -4.94 11.13 9.32
CA ALA A 359 -4.44 11.52 8.01
C ALA A 359 -5.46 11.15 6.93
N HIS A 360 -5.93 9.90 6.91
CA HIS A 360 -6.92 9.43 5.95
C HIS A 360 -8.21 10.25 5.96
N TRP A 361 -8.73 10.55 7.15
CA TRP A 361 -9.89 11.42 7.31
C TRP A 361 -9.65 12.81 6.71
N MET A 362 -8.53 13.47 7.07
CA MET A 362 -8.18 14.80 6.54
C MET A 362 -8.09 14.81 5.00
N LEU A 363 -7.47 13.78 4.42
CA LEU A 363 -7.30 13.66 2.97
C LEU A 363 -8.64 13.49 2.24
N ARG A 364 -9.55 12.69 2.79
CA ARG A 364 -10.90 12.49 2.23
C ARG A 364 -11.78 13.73 2.38
N GLU A 365 -11.77 14.37 3.54
CA GLU A 365 -12.49 15.63 3.74
C GLU A 365 -11.96 16.73 2.83
N GLY A 366 -10.64 16.79 2.61
CA GLY A 366 -10.05 17.67 1.60
C GLY A 366 -10.59 17.39 0.19
N ALA A 367 -10.82 16.13 -0.17
CA ALA A 367 -11.38 15.77 -1.46
C ALA A 367 -12.86 16.18 -1.59
N VAL A 368 -13.62 16.12 -0.49
CA VAL A 368 -15.01 16.60 -0.39
C VAL A 368 -15.07 18.13 -0.46
N ALA A 369 -14.20 18.83 0.26
CA ALA A 369 -14.10 20.29 0.27
C ALA A 369 -13.78 20.88 -1.12
N ALA A 370 -13.00 20.15 -1.93
CA ALA A 370 -12.66 20.53 -3.30
C ALA A 370 -13.75 20.24 -4.35
N THR A 371 -14.88 19.63 -3.96
CA THR A 371 -15.96 19.33 -4.91
C THR A 371 -16.60 20.60 -5.49
N PRO A 372 -17.21 20.53 -6.69
CA PRO A 372 -17.96 21.65 -7.27
C PRO A 372 -19.08 22.17 -6.38
N GLU A 373 -19.61 21.34 -5.47
CA GLU A 373 -20.66 21.70 -4.53
C GLU A 373 -20.13 22.54 -3.36
N GLN A 374 -18.95 22.19 -2.83
CA GLN A 374 -18.36 22.87 -1.67
C GLN A 374 -17.49 24.09 -2.06
N LYS A 375 -16.68 23.96 -3.12
CA LYS A 375 -15.75 25.00 -3.64
C LYS A 375 -14.82 25.61 -2.58
N LYS A 376 -14.43 24.85 -1.56
CA LYS A 376 -13.52 25.29 -0.50
C LYS A 376 -12.09 24.87 -0.82
N TYR A 377 -11.53 25.45 -1.89
CA TYR A 377 -10.26 24.98 -2.44
C TYR A 377 -9.07 25.24 -1.51
N GLU A 378 -9.06 26.37 -0.81
CA GLU A 378 -8.00 26.68 0.17
C GLU A 378 -8.04 25.72 1.36
N ASP A 379 -9.23 25.49 1.94
CA ASP A 379 -9.42 24.52 3.02
C ASP A 379 -9.01 23.11 2.56
N ALA A 380 -9.43 22.72 1.35
CA ALA A 380 -9.09 21.42 0.77
C ALA A 380 -7.58 21.19 0.65
N GLU A 381 -6.85 22.23 0.23
CA GLU A 381 -5.39 22.17 0.12
C GLU A 381 -4.75 22.07 1.50
N GLN A 382 -5.18 22.89 2.46
CA GLN A 382 -4.67 22.83 3.84
C GLN A 382 -4.93 21.48 4.50
N MET A 383 -6.12 20.89 4.28
CA MET A 383 -6.46 19.55 4.76
C MET A 383 -5.56 18.49 4.12
N ALA A 384 -5.29 18.60 2.82
CA ALA A 384 -4.40 17.68 2.12
C ALA A 384 -2.96 17.75 2.66
N GLU A 385 -2.41 18.95 2.82
CA GLU A 385 -1.07 19.17 3.38
C GLU A 385 -0.96 18.62 4.80
N THR A 386 -1.96 18.91 5.64
CA THR A 386 -2.03 18.39 7.01
C THR A 386 -2.14 16.86 7.03
N GLY A 387 -2.96 16.29 6.15
CA GLY A 387 -3.11 14.84 6.02
C GLY A 387 -1.80 14.15 5.62
N VAL A 388 -1.07 14.70 4.65
CA VAL A 388 0.25 14.18 4.25
C VAL A 388 1.27 14.29 5.39
N GLU A 389 1.27 15.39 6.14
CA GLU A 389 2.19 15.55 7.27
C GLU A 389 1.88 14.57 8.41
N LEU A 390 0.60 14.38 8.74
CA LEU A 390 0.17 13.36 9.70
C LEU A 390 0.56 11.94 9.25
N LEU A 391 0.47 11.66 7.94
CA LEU A 391 0.91 10.37 7.39
C LEU A 391 2.42 10.16 7.56
N LYS A 392 3.24 11.19 7.31
CA LYS A 392 4.69 11.13 7.56
C LYS A 392 5.00 10.91 9.05
N GLN A 393 4.27 11.59 9.94
CA GLN A 393 4.40 11.39 11.38
C GLN A 393 4.00 9.96 11.79
N SER A 394 2.93 9.41 11.22
CA SER A 394 2.55 8.01 11.42
C SER A 394 3.70 7.06 11.09
N VAL A 395 4.39 7.27 9.96
CA VAL A 395 5.54 6.46 9.55
C VAL A 395 6.71 6.63 10.53
N ALA A 396 6.94 7.83 11.04
CA ALA A 396 8.00 8.12 12.02
C ALA A 396 7.75 7.48 13.39
N GLU A 397 6.49 7.32 13.79
CA GLU A 397 6.05 6.68 15.04
C GLU A 397 6.13 5.14 15.03
N LEU A 398 6.36 4.53 13.86
CA LEU A 398 6.56 3.09 13.77
C LEU A 398 7.72 2.63 14.68
N PRO A 399 7.59 1.50 15.40
CA PRO A 399 8.63 1.04 16.32
C PRO A 399 10.03 0.92 15.68
N GLN A 400 11.07 1.23 16.46
CA GLN A 400 12.46 1.26 15.98
C GLN A 400 12.90 -0.07 15.34
N GLY A 401 13.67 0.02 14.25
CA GLY A 401 14.17 -1.13 13.48
C GLY A 401 13.31 -1.52 12.27
N VAL A 402 12.14 -0.89 12.11
CA VAL A 402 11.20 -1.16 11.01
C VAL A 402 11.53 -0.34 9.74
N VAL A 403 12.10 0.86 9.89
CA VAL A 403 12.32 1.83 8.82
C VAL A 403 13.81 2.15 8.66
N ASN A 404 14.38 2.01 7.46
CA ASN A 404 15.70 2.53 7.11
C ASN A 404 15.65 4.07 7.09
N ARG A 405 16.55 4.72 7.85
CA ARG A 405 16.44 6.15 8.21
C ARG A 405 17.15 7.15 7.29
N GLY A 406 17.73 6.75 6.16
CA GLY A 406 18.50 7.66 5.31
C GLY A 406 17.80 8.02 4.00
N ASN A 407 17.48 9.31 3.80
CA ASN A 407 17.28 9.84 2.45
C ASN A 407 18.66 10.25 1.91
N LEU A 408 19.06 9.74 0.74
CA LEU A 408 20.33 10.11 0.11
C LEU A 408 20.49 11.62 -0.08
N ARG A 409 19.39 12.34 -0.34
CA ARG A 409 19.40 13.80 -0.44
C ARG A 409 19.78 14.48 0.88
N SER A 410 19.45 13.90 2.02
CA SER A 410 19.89 14.46 3.32
C SER A 410 21.40 14.38 3.53
N CYS A 411 22.09 13.52 2.78
CA CYS A 411 23.54 13.42 2.80
C CYS A 411 24.20 14.51 1.93
N TRP A 412 23.45 15.18 1.05
CA TRP A 412 23.97 16.19 0.15
C TRP A 412 23.39 17.56 0.51
N LYS A 413 24.26 18.52 0.84
CA LYS A 413 23.85 19.90 1.08
C LYS A 413 23.57 20.57 -0.26
N ASP A 414 22.33 20.99 -0.49
CA ASP A 414 21.85 21.62 -1.74
C ASP A 414 22.68 22.85 -2.22
N ASN A 415 23.57 23.41 -1.37
CA ASN A 415 24.39 24.57 -1.68
C ASN A 415 25.87 24.26 -2.00
N MET A 416 26.27 22.99 -2.12
CA MET A 416 27.63 22.58 -2.43
C MET A 416 27.63 21.54 -3.56
N CYS A 417 28.66 21.51 -4.41
CA CYS A 417 28.80 20.38 -5.34
C CYS A 417 29.12 19.09 -4.58
N LEU A 418 28.85 17.94 -5.20
CA LEU A 418 28.92 16.65 -4.54
C LEU A 418 30.35 16.31 -4.11
N GLU A 419 31.32 16.67 -4.95
CA GLU A 419 32.76 16.48 -4.73
C GLU A 419 33.26 17.30 -3.54
N GLU A 420 32.75 18.53 -3.35
CA GLU A 420 33.05 19.35 -2.17
C GLU A 420 32.34 18.86 -0.91
N ALA A 421 31.14 18.31 -1.05
CA ALA A 421 30.37 17.78 0.07
C ALA A 421 30.93 16.44 0.59
N MET A 422 31.58 15.66 -0.28
CA MET A 422 32.07 14.31 0.02
C MET A 422 33.49 14.06 -0.53
N PRO A 423 34.50 14.87 -0.18
CA PRO A 423 35.84 14.80 -0.79
C PRO A 423 36.50 13.44 -0.60
N ASP A 424 36.26 12.78 0.54
CA ASP A 424 36.83 11.47 0.84
C ASP A 424 36.22 10.32 0.01
N ALA A 425 35.01 10.51 -0.53
CA ALA A 425 34.34 9.50 -1.37
C ALA A 425 34.86 9.47 -2.81
N PHE A 426 35.52 10.55 -3.25
CA PHE A 426 36.06 10.71 -4.60
C PHE A 426 37.60 10.68 -4.64
N CYS A 427 38.26 10.47 -3.50
CA CYS A 427 39.69 10.17 -3.48
C CYS A 427 39.94 8.81 -4.15
N PRO A 428 40.75 8.74 -5.22
CA PRO A 428 41.13 7.46 -5.80
C PRO A 428 41.91 6.65 -4.75
N LEU A 429 41.47 5.40 -4.54
CA LEU A 429 42.14 4.41 -3.68
C LEU A 429 43.58 4.12 -4.16
#